data_AF-A0A4S2PEX7-F1
#
_entry.id   AF-A0A4S2PEX7-F1
#
_cell.length_a   1.000
_cell.length_b   1.000
_cell.length_c   1.000
_cell.angle_alpha   90.00
_cell.angle_beta   90.00
_cell.angle_gamma   90.00
#
_symmetry.space_group_name_H-M   'P 1'
#
loop_
_entity.id
_entity.type
_entity.pdbx_description
1 polymer ?
#
loop_
_entity_poly.entity_id
_entity_poly.type
_entity_poly.pdbx_seq_one_letter_code
_entity_poly.pdbx_strand_id
1 'polypeptide(L)'
;MKKTVTYAFLTETDFIRIGYIYDDEANATMAPIYTIGDPWIKGYIDLGSSPMISANNYFNTSPQAHILVTGQAHGGGINVYKYNPEKMELKKIWVTH
;
A
#
# COMPACT_ATOMS: atom_id res chain seq x y z
N MET A 1 -18.76 1.40 1.25
CA MET A 1 -17.32 1.56 1.58
C MET A 1 -16.67 0.19 1.52
N LYS A 2 -15.54 0.04 0.83
CA LYS A 2 -14.75 -1.21 0.90
C LYS A 2 -14.33 -1.46 2.34
N LYS A 3 -14.48 -2.70 2.82
CA LYS A 3 -14.03 -3.09 4.16
C LYS A 3 -12.51 -2.91 4.22
N THR A 4 -12.03 -2.11 5.16
CA THR A 4 -10.59 -1.98 5.41
C THR A 4 -10.07 -3.28 5.98
N VAL A 5 -9.01 -3.80 5.37
CA VAL A 5 -8.34 -5.02 5.82
C VAL A 5 -7.13 -4.66 6.66
N THR A 6 -6.39 -3.61 6.27
CA THR A 6 -5.21 -3.17 7.01
C THR A 6 -4.93 -1.67 6.84
N TYR A 7 -4.11 -1.15 7.75
CA TYR A 7 -3.54 0.19 7.71
C TYR A 7 -2.02 0.04 7.63
N ALA A 8 -1.39 0.78 6.71
CA ALA A 8 0.05 0.74 6.51
C ALA A 8 0.64 2.15 6.66
N PHE A 9 1.54 2.32 7.63
CA PHE A 9 2.21 3.59 7.87
C PHE A 9 3.36 3.79 6.87
N LEU A 10 3.34 4.94 6.18
CA LEU A 10 4.37 5.34 5.22
C LEU A 10 5.38 6.31 5.85
N THR A 11 4.92 7.08 6.84
CA THR A 11 5.70 7.92 7.74
C THR A 11 5.15 7.78 9.17
N GLU A 12 5.71 8.47 10.16
CA GLU A 12 5.20 8.45 11.54
C GLU A 12 3.74 8.93 11.64
N THR A 13 3.27 9.71 10.69
CA THR A 13 1.93 10.34 10.72
C THR A 13 1.07 10.01 9.50
N ASP A 14 1.68 9.69 8.36
CA ASP A 14 0.97 9.38 7.12
C ASP A 14 0.80 7.88 6.96
N PHE A 15 -0.43 7.46 6.63
CA PHE A 15 -0.77 6.05 6.43
C PHE A 15 -1.78 5.86 5.31
N ILE A 16 -1.78 4.66 4.74
CA ILE A 16 -2.77 4.25 3.74
C ILE A 16 -3.77 3.27 4.33
N ARG A 17 -4.99 3.33 3.82
CA ARG A 17 -6.02 2.31 4.08
C ARG A 17 -6.08 1.37 2.91
N ILE A 18 -5.81 0.09 3.16
CA ILE A 18 -5.88 -0.96 2.14
C ILE A 18 -7.16 -1.76 2.39
N GLY A 19 -8.03 -1.76 1.37
CA GLY A 19 -9.22 -2.61 1.32
C GLY A 19 -8.97 -3.87 0.49
N TYR A 20 -10.03 -4.66 0.28
CA TYR A 20 -9.97 -5.74 -0.70
C TYR A 20 -9.69 -5.19 -2.11
N ILE A 21 -8.75 -5.86 -2.78
CA ILE A 21 -8.36 -5.59 -4.16
C ILE A 21 -8.91 -6.77 -4.98
N TYR A 22 -9.76 -6.46 -5.95
CA TYR A 22 -10.36 -7.42 -6.87
C TYR A 22 -9.89 -7.08 -8.29
N ASP A 23 -9.58 -8.10 -9.09
CA ASP A 23 -8.95 -7.96 -10.41
C ASP A 23 -9.83 -7.23 -11.44
N ASP A 24 -11.15 -7.14 -11.21
CA ASP A 24 -12.14 -6.57 -12.11
C ASP A 24 -12.42 -5.08 -11.89
N GLU A 25 -11.76 -4.43 -10.92
CA GLU A 25 -11.98 -3.03 -10.58
C GLU A 25 -10.87 -2.11 -11.12
N ALA A 26 -11.25 -1.14 -11.98
CA ALA A 26 -10.33 -0.22 -12.66
C ALA A 26 -9.39 0.60 -11.74
N ASN A 27 -9.73 0.76 -10.45
CA ASN A 27 -8.93 1.47 -9.46
C ASN A 27 -8.63 0.61 -8.22
N ALA A 28 -8.65 -0.72 -8.36
CA ALA A 28 -8.48 -1.63 -7.23
C ALA A 28 -7.17 -1.40 -6.45
N THR A 29 -6.14 -0.92 -7.13
CA THR A 29 -4.79 -0.71 -6.60
C THR A 29 -4.57 0.67 -5.98
N MET A 30 -5.50 1.61 -6.16
CA MET A 30 -5.37 2.95 -5.60
C MET A 30 -5.72 2.97 -4.12
N ALA A 31 -4.80 3.46 -3.28
CA ALA A 31 -4.98 3.60 -1.85
C ALA A 31 -4.91 5.08 -1.42
N PRO A 32 -5.92 5.60 -0.71
CA PRO A 32 -5.87 6.94 -0.15
C PRO A 32 -4.84 7.04 0.98
N ILE A 33 -4.11 8.16 1.00
CA ILE A 33 -3.19 8.57 2.07
C ILE A 33 -3.96 9.48 3.04
N TYR A 34 -3.84 9.18 4.32
CA TYR A 34 -4.35 9.97 5.43
C TYR A 34 -3.20 10.44 6.32
N THR A 35 -3.44 11.48 7.10
CA THR A 35 -2.55 11.95 8.15
C THR A 35 -3.27 11.87 9.50
N ILE A 36 -2.59 11.42 10.55
CA ILE A 36 -3.16 11.39 11.92
C ILE A 36 -3.70 12.78 12.28
N GLY A 37 -4.96 12.83 12.70
CA GLY A 37 -5.62 14.07 13.14
C GLY A 37 -6.16 14.94 12.01
N ASP A 38 -5.90 14.61 10.74
CA ASP A 38 -6.47 15.29 9.58
C ASP A 38 -7.65 14.46 9.02
N PRO A 39 -8.88 15.03 8.96
CA PRO A 39 -10.02 14.31 8.40
C PRO A 39 -9.98 14.18 6.87
N TRP A 40 -9.10 14.91 6.18
CA TRP A 40 -9.06 14.94 4.73
C TRP A 40 -8.08 13.94 4.13
N ILE A 41 -8.39 13.47 2.92
CA ILE A 41 -7.47 12.64 2.14
C ILE A 41 -6.36 13.55 1.63
N LYS A 42 -5.12 13.23 1.98
CA LYS A 42 -3.93 13.99 1.57
C LYS A 42 -3.57 13.72 0.11
N GLY A 43 -3.80 12.50 -0.37
CA GLY A 43 -3.56 12.09 -1.75
C GLY A 43 -3.82 10.60 -1.95
N TYR A 44 -3.31 10.04 -3.04
CA TYR A 44 -3.46 8.63 -3.38
C TYR A 44 -2.13 8.06 -3.86
N ILE A 45 -1.90 6.79 -3.57
CA ILE A 45 -0.83 6.00 -4.19
C ILE A 45 -1.40 4.87 -5.01
N ASP A 46 -0.68 4.46 -6.03
CA ASP A 46 -0.94 3.21 -6.74
C ASP A 46 -0.05 2.09 -6.19
N LEU A 47 -0.67 1.02 -5.72
CA LEU A 47 0.01 -0.18 -5.20
C LEU A 47 0.52 -1.11 -6.32
N GLY A 48 0.06 -0.87 -7.56
CA GLY A 48 0.39 -1.65 -8.74
C GLY A 48 -0.31 -3.01 -8.80
N SER A 49 -0.45 -3.53 -10.02
CA SER A 49 -1.19 -4.77 -10.32
C SER A 49 -0.28 -5.97 -10.64
N SER A 50 1.04 -5.77 -10.77
CA SER A 50 1.95 -6.85 -11.19
C SER A 50 3.24 -6.92 -10.35
N PRO A 51 3.48 -8.00 -9.59
CA PRO A 51 2.44 -8.91 -9.09
C PRO A 51 1.51 -8.16 -8.12
N MET A 52 0.21 -8.45 -8.21
CA MET A 52 -0.80 -7.82 -7.35
C MET A 52 -0.53 -8.15 -5.88
N ILE A 53 -0.76 -7.18 -5.00
CA ILE A 53 -0.60 -7.41 -3.56
C ILE A 53 -1.75 -8.28 -3.03
N SER A 54 -1.44 -9.14 -2.06
CA SER A 54 -2.46 -9.83 -1.27
C SER A 54 -2.86 -8.96 -0.10
N ALA A 55 -4.01 -8.30 -0.19
CA ALA A 55 -4.58 -7.45 0.88
C ALA A 55 -4.83 -8.17 2.22
N ASN A 56 -4.85 -9.51 2.22
CA ASN A 56 -5.28 -10.34 3.36
C ASN A 56 -4.17 -11.20 3.99
N ASN A 57 -3.01 -11.41 3.35
CA ASN A 57 -2.06 -12.43 3.82
C ASN A 57 -0.82 -11.87 4.54
N TYR A 58 -0.24 -10.74 4.10
CA TYR A 58 0.99 -10.25 4.72
C TYR A 58 1.25 -8.75 4.44
N PHE A 59 1.39 -7.97 5.50
CA PHE A 59 1.75 -6.55 5.45
C PHE A 59 2.74 -6.21 6.55
N ASN A 60 3.79 -5.48 6.20
CA ASN A 60 4.68 -4.88 7.17
C ASN A 60 5.17 -3.52 6.66
N THR A 61 5.45 -2.60 7.56
CA THR A 61 5.90 -1.25 7.24
C THR A 61 7.01 -0.81 8.17
N SER A 62 7.99 -0.09 7.64
CA SER A 62 8.93 0.71 8.43
C SER A 62 8.76 2.18 8.04
N PRO A 63 8.05 2.97 8.85
CA PRO A 63 7.88 4.41 8.66
C PRO A 63 9.20 5.16 8.55
N GLN A 64 10.18 4.82 9.41
CA GLN A 64 11.48 5.48 9.44
C GLN A 64 12.29 5.18 8.17
N ALA A 65 12.18 3.97 7.64
CA ALA A 65 12.84 3.59 6.40
C ALA A 65 11.99 3.90 5.16
N HIS A 66 10.75 4.38 5.30
CA HIS A 66 9.78 4.52 4.22
C HIS A 66 9.62 3.23 3.40
N ILE A 67 9.58 2.08 4.05
CA ILE A 67 9.43 0.77 3.41
C ILE A 67 8.05 0.21 3.69
N LEU A 68 7.40 -0.28 2.64
CA LEU A 68 6.20 -1.12 2.71
C LEU A 68 6.52 -2.48 2.10
N VAL A 69 6.14 -3.54 2.80
CA VAL A 69 6.28 -4.93 2.34
C VAL A 69 4.89 -5.56 2.30
N THR A 70 4.58 -6.24 1.19
CA THR A 70 3.30 -6.93 1.02
C THR A 70 3.52 -8.33 0.47
N GLY A 71 2.67 -9.29 0.84
CA GLY A 71 2.56 -10.55 0.11
C GLY A 71 1.98 -10.35 -1.31
N GLN A 72 2.20 -11.31 -2.19
CA GLN A 72 1.58 -11.37 -3.51
C GLN A 72 0.24 -12.13 -3.46
N ALA A 73 -0.74 -11.70 -4.25
CA ALA A 73 -2.04 -12.37 -4.38
C ALA A 73 -1.91 -13.80 -4.92
N HIS A 74 -0.90 -14.04 -5.76
CA HIS A 74 -0.63 -15.32 -6.39
C HIS A 74 0.86 -15.66 -6.26
N GLY A 75 1.20 -16.96 -6.22
CA GLY A 75 2.58 -17.44 -6.25
C GLY A 75 3.32 -17.46 -4.90
N GLY A 76 2.84 -16.74 -3.88
CA GLY A 76 3.45 -16.74 -2.54
C GLY A 76 4.68 -15.83 -2.38
N GLY A 77 4.99 -15.03 -3.40
CA GLY A 77 6.09 -14.08 -3.38
C GLY A 77 5.84 -12.82 -2.54
N ILE A 78 6.84 -11.93 -2.52
CA ILE A 78 6.83 -10.67 -1.75
C ILE A 78 7.04 -9.48 -2.70
N ASN A 79 6.36 -8.38 -2.43
CA ASN A 79 6.67 -7.06 -3.01
C ASN A 79 7.26 -6.17 -1.92
N VAL A 80 8.33 -5.44 -2.25
CA VAL A 80 8.90 -4.40 -1.39
C VAL A 80 8.85 -3.07 -2.12
N TYR A 81 8.36 -2.06 -1.42
CA TYR A 81 8.15 -0.72 -1.91
C TYR A 81 8.94 0.29 -1.08
N LYS A 82 9.43 1.35 -1.75
CA LYS A 82 10.00 2.54 -1.13
C LYS A 82 9.04 3.70 -1.35
N TYR A 83 8.60 4.32 -0.27
CA TYR A 83 7.81 5.54 -0.30
C TYR A 83 8.72 6.77 -0.34
N ASN A 84 8.34 7.76 -1.14
CA ASN A 84 8.93 9.09 -1.17
C ASN A 84 7.94 10.10 -0.56
N PRO A 85 8.15 10.56 0.68
CA PRO A 85 7.24 11.50 1.34
C PRO A 85 7.08 12.85 0.63
N GLU A 86 8.13 13.36 -0.01
CA GLU A 86 8.10 14.67 -0.67
C GLU A 86 7.23 14.66 -1.92
N LYS A 87 7.24 13.53 -2.64
CA LYS A 87 6.47 13.36 -3.89
C LYS A 87 5.16 12.61 -3.71
N MET A 88 4.96 12.00 -2.54
CA MET A 88 3.84 11.11 -2.25
C MET A 88 3.75 9.93 -3.24
N GLU A 89 4.91 9.40 -3.62
CA GLU A 89 5.03 8.32 -4.59
C GLU A 89 5.46 7.02 -3.90
N LEU A 90 4.86 5.90 -4.28
CA LEU A 90 5.27 4.56 -3.83
C LEU A 90 5.91 3.81 -5.00
N LYS A 91 7.21 3.53 -4.92
CA LYS A 91 7.94 2.81 -5.96
C LYS A 91 8.20 1.37 -5.52
N LYS A 92 7.81 0.41 -6.35
CA LYS A 92 8.23 -0.99 -6.18
C LYS A 92 9.73 -1.12 -6.45
N ILE A 93 10.50 -1.57 -5.47
CA ILE A 93 11.97 -1.65 -5.54
C ILE A 93 12.50 -3.08 -5.56
N TRP A 94 11.70 -4.06 -5.11
CA TRP A 94 12.08 -5.47 -5.18
C TRP A 94 10.84 -6.36 -5.23
N VAL A 95 10.98 -7.47 -5.96
CA VAL A 95 9.98 -8.51 -6.15
C VAL A 95 10.69 -9.86 -6.11
N THR A 96 10.14 -10.82 -5.37
CA THR A 96 10.49 -12.24 -5.49
C THR A 96 9.24 -13.05 -5.79
N HIS A 97 9.37 -14.13 -6.55
CA HIS A 97 8.31 -15.07 -6.85
C HIS A 97 8.37 -16.28 -5.92
#